data_AF-A0A963RRD9-F1
#
_entry.id   AF-A0A963RRD9-F1
#
_cell.length_a   1.000
_cell.length_b   1.000
_cell.length_c   1.000
_cell.angle_alpha   90.00
_cell.angle_beta   90.00
_cell.angle_gamma   90.00
#
_symmetry.space_group_name_H-M   'P 1'
#
loop_
_entity.id
_entity.type
_entity.pdbx_description
1 polymer ?
#
loop_
_entity_poly.entity_id
_entity_poly.type
_entity_poly.pdbx_seq_one_letter_code
_entity_poly.pdbx_strand_id
1 'polypeptide(L)'
;MTRRADTPRTRADILQASGVLAIVRTPPAPPAPAPGQPPVVGANPAEGDEVLLALWDDGSVTALNGHVDLGTGLQTALAQIVAEELDLTLACVRMALGDTASAPNQGATIASASIQ
;
A
#
# COMPACT_ATOMS: atom_id res chain seq x y z
N MET A 1 2.56 -3.54 -23.99
CA MET A 1 3.26 -4.41 -23.04
C MET A 1 2.59 -4.25 -21.68
N THR A 2 2.37 -5.34 -20.95
CA THR A 2 1.89 -5.28 -19.56
C THR A 2 3.04 -4.80 -18.68
N ARG A 3 2.84 -3.74 -17.89
CA ARG A 3 3.86 -3.25 -16.95
C ARG A 3 4.02 -4.24 -15.81
N ARG A 4 5.22 -4.36 -15.26
CA ARG A 4 5.47 -5.22 -14.10
C ARG A 4 4.60 -4.83 -12.90
N ALA A 5 4.38 -3.53 -12.69
CA ALA A 5 3.49 -3.04 -11.64
C ALA A 5 2.06 -3.60 -11.70
N ASP A 6 1.57 -4.03 -12.86
CA ASP A 6 0.20 -4.53 -13.04
C ASP A 6 0.04 -6.03 -12.73
N THR A 7 1.14 -6.74 -12.47
CA THR A 7 1.16 -8.21 -12.34
C THR A 7 0.96 -8.75 -10.91
N PRO A 8 1.53 -8.16 -9.84
CA PRO A 8 1.42 -8.72 -8.49
C PRO A 8 -0.01 -8.62 -7.95
N ARG A 9 -0.44 -9.68 -7.27
CA ARG A 9 -1.73 -9.81 -6.59
C ARG A 9 -1.58 -9.91 -5.07
N THR A 10 -0.43 -10.37 -4.59
CA THR A 10 -0.16 -10.57 -3.16
C THR A 10 1.15 -9.90 -2.74
N ARG A 11 1.35 -9.71 -1.43
CA ARG A 11 2.65 -9.27 -0.89
C ARG A 11 3.78 -10.24 -1.24
N ALA A 12 3.49 -11.54 -1.19
CA ALA A 12 4.47 -12.58 -1.54
C ALA A 12 4.96 -12.45 -2.99
N ASP A 13 4.07 -12.14 -3.93
CA ASP A 13 4.44 -11.93 -5.35
C ASP A 13 5.47 -10.80 -5.49
N ILE A 14 5.35 -9.74 -4.68
CA ILE A 14 6.30 -8.63 -4.68
C ILE A 14 7.62 -9.05 -4.01
N LEU A 15 7.54 -9.61 -2.81
CA LEU A 15 8.72 -9.94 -2.00
C LEU A 15 9.59 -11.05 -2.61
N GLN A 16 9.00 -11.94 -3.41
CA GLN A 16 9.71 -13.03 -4.08
C GLN A 16 10.16 -12.68 -5.50
N ALA A 17 9.75 -11.53 -6.04
CA ALA A 17 10.12 -11.14 -7.39
C ALA A 17 11.59 -10.70 -7.48
N SER A 18 12.21 -10.95 -8.63
CA SER A 18 13.50 -10.38 -9.01
C SER A 18 13.32 -9.00 -9.66
N GLY A 19 14.35 -8.15 -9.61
CA GLY A 19 14.33 -6.85 -10.28
C GLY A 19 13.30 -5.89 -9.69
N VAL A 20 13.14 -5.91 -8.37
CA VAL A 20 12.26 -5.01 -7.63
C VAL A 20 13.00 -4.44 -6.44
N LEU A 21 12.86 -3.13 -6.24
CA LEU A 21 13.21 -2.46 -4.99
C LEU A 21 11.92 -2.28 -4.19
N ALA A 22 11.78 -3.04 -3.10
CA ALA A 22 10.61 -2.99 -2.23
C ALA A 22 10.90 -2.16 -0.97
N ILE A 23 10.01 -1.20 -0.68
CA ILE A 23 9.96 -0.48 0.58
C ILE A 23 8.97 -1.21 1.48
N VAL A 24 9.48 -1.77 2.57
CA VAL A 24 8.72 -2.63 3.48
C VAL A 24 8.73 -2.10 4.90
N ARG A 25 7.75 -2.53 5.67
CA ARG A 25 7.61 -2.23 7.09
C ARG A 25 7.17 -3.49 7.83
N THR A 26 7.81 -3.76 8.96
CA THR A 26 7.30 -4.78 9.89
C THR A 26 5.96 -4.31 10.46
N PRO A 27 4.89 -5.13 10.37
CA PRO A 27 3.56 -4.69 10.77
C PRO A 27 3.55 -4.16 12.22
N PRO A 28 2.98 -2.96 12.46
CA PRO A 28 2.92 -2.42 13.81
C PRO A 28 2.03 -3.31 14.69
N ALA A 29 2.40 -3.44 15.97
CA ALA A 29 1.55 -4.12 16.93
C ALA A 29 0.18 -3.41 17.01
N PRO A 30 -0.94 -4.15 17.10
CA PRO A 30 -2.25 -3.53 17.22
C PRO A 30 -2.31 -2.71 18.52
N PRO A 31 -2.96 -1.54 18.50
CA PRO A 31 -3.12 -0.72 19.69
C PRO A 31 -3.91 -1.49 20.76
N ALA A 32 -3.62 -1.22 22.03
CA ALA A 32 -4.38 -1.79 23.13
C ALA A 32 -5.87 -1.39 23.02
N PRO A 33 -6.82 -2.30 23.28
CA PRO A 33 -8.24 -1.98 23.25
C PRO A 33 -8.57 -0.85 24.24
N ALA A 34 -9.20 0.21 23.75
CA ALA A 34 -9.74 1.27 24.59
C ALA A 34 -11.15 0.90 25.07
N PRO A 35 -11.53 1.18 26.34
CA PRO A 35 -12.87 0.91 26.84
C PRO A 35 -13.95 1.55 25.95
N GLY A 36 -14.93 0.77 25.51
CA GLY A 36 -16.05 1.22 24.68
C GLY A 36 -15.74 1.40 23.19
N GLN A 37 -14.52 1.11 22.74
CA GLN A 37 -14.17 1.11 21.32
C GLN A 37 -14.37 -0.28 20.69
N PRO A 38 -14.74 -0.36 19.41
CA PRO A 38 -14.80 -1.63 18.70
C PRO A 38 -13.41 -2.29 18.59
N PRO A 39 -13.34 -3.63 18.43
CA PRO A 39 -12.08 -4.32 18.24
C PRO A 39 -11.32 -3.83 17.00
N VAL A 40 -10.01 -3.67 17.12
CA VAL A 40 -9.12 -3.42 15.98
C VAL A 40 -8.68 -4.76 15.41
N VAL A 41 -8.81 -4.91 14.09
CA VAL A 41 -8.24 -6.06 13.37
C VAL A 41 -6.77 -5.75 13.09
N GLY A 42 -5.86 -6.39 13.83
CA GLY A 42 -4.42 -6.26 13.62
C GLY A 42 -3.94 -6.97 12.35
N ALA A 43 -2.70 -6.70 11.95
CA ALA A 43 -2.06 -7.45 10.88
C ALA A 43 -1.86 -8.93 11.28
N ASN A 44 -1.95 -9.82 10.30
CA ASN A 44 -1.68 -11.24 10.48
C ASN A 44 -0.16 -11.49 10.43
N PRO A 45 0.49 -11.94 11.53
CA PRO A 45 1.94 -12.14 11.54
C PRO A 45 2.43 -13.19 10.53
N ALA A 46 1.57 -14.13 10.14
CA ALA A 46 1.92 -15.15 9.13
C ALA A 46 2.11 -14.57 7.72
N GLU A 47 1.64 -13.35 7.48
CA GLU A 47 1.77 -12.69 6.18
C GLU A 47 3.05 -11.86 6.03
N GLY A 48 3.88 -11.77 7.08
CA GLY A 48 5.20 -11.16 7.04
C GLY A 48 5.19 -9.64 6.98
N ASP A 49 6.25 -9.08 6.39
CA ASP A 49 6.42 -7.63 6.25
C ASP A 49 5.37 -7.04 5.29
N GLU A 50 4.89 -5.86 5.63
CA GLU A 50 3.98 -5.09 4.78
C GLU A 50 4.77 -4.38 3.69
N VAL A 51 4.26 -4.38 2.46
CA VAL A 51 4.85 -3.65 1.35
C VAL A 51 4.15 -2.30 1.23
N LEU A 52 4.92 -1.21 1.22
CA LEU A 52 4.40 0.15 1.05
C LEU A 52 4.55 0.61 -0.40
N LEU A 53 5.67 0.25 -1.03
CA LEU A 53 6.00 0.62 -2.39
C LEU A 53 6.92 -0.42 -3.02
N ALA A 54 6.76 -0.67 -4.32
CA ALA A 54 7.63 -1.52 -5.12
C ALA A 54 7.98 -0.81 -6.43
N LEU A 55 9.26 -0.52 -6.63
CA LEU A 55 9.80 0.02 -7.88
C LEU A 55 10.37 -1.14 -8.71
N TRP A 56 9.85 -1.30 -9.92
CA TRP A 56 10.20 -2.40 -10.83
C TRP A 56 11.31 -1.99 -11.81
N ASP A 57 12.07 -2.97 -12.29
CA ASP A 57 13.16 -2.78 -13.27
C ASP A 57 12.70 -2.29 -14.66
N ASP A 58 11.40 -2.30 -14.95
CA ASP A 58 10.80 -1.67 -16.13
C ASP A 58 10.42 -0.19 -15.91
N GLY A 59 10.71 0.36 -14.74
CA GLY A 59 10.42 1.75 -14.35
C GLY A 59 8.99 1.98 -13.88
N SER A 60 8.14 0.95 -13.84
CA SER A 60 6.80 1.06 -13.24
C SER A 60 6.86 0.95 -11.70
N VAL A 61 5.82 1.45 -11.03
CA VAL A 61 5.73 1.45 -9.56
C VAL A 61 4.40 0.86 -9.11
N THR A 62 4.42 -0.05 -8.14
CA THR A 62 3.25 -0.44 -7.36
C THR A 62 3.30 0.27 -6.01
N ALA A 63 2.35 1.17 -5.76
CA ALA A 63 2.20 1.87 -4.48
C ALA A 63 0.97 1.35 -3.74
N LEU A 64 1.09 1.13 -2.43
CA LEU A 64 0.12 0.39 -1.62
C LEU A 64 -0.30 1.21 -0.40
N ASN A 65 -1.60 1.30 -0.16
CA ASN A 65 -2.15 1.92 1.04
C ASN A 65 -3.37 1.14 1.52
N GLY A 66 -3.46 0.94 2.84
CA GLY A 66 -4.53 0.16 3.47
C GLY A 66 -5.88 0.86 3.49
N HIS A 67 -5.90 2.19 3.37
CA HIS A 67 -7.15 2.95 3.29
C HIS A 67 -7.85 2.70 1.96
N VAL A 68 -9.18 2.83 1.99
CA VAL A 68 -10.04 2.81 0.80
C VAL A 68 -10.44 4.23 0.41
N ASP A 69 -10.64 4.45 -0.88
CA ASP A 69 -11.24 5.70 -1.37
C ASP A 69 -12.76 5.60 -1.37
N LEU A 70 -13.42 6.58 -0.74
CA LEU A 70 -14.87 6.66 -0.61
C LEU A 70 -15.46 7.80 -1.47
N GLY A 71 -14.77 8.13 -2.57
CA GLY A 71 -15.15 9.24 -3.47
C GLY A 71 -14.43 10.55 -3.17
N THR A 72 -13.37 10.50 -2.36
CA THR A 72 -12.55 11.65 -1.96
C THR A 72 -11.40 11.93 -2.92
N GLY A 73 -11.08 10.98 -3.81
CA GLY A 73 -9.96 11.08 -4.74
C GLY A 73 -8.63 10.65 -4.13
N LEU A 74 -8.66 9.90 -3.02
CA LEU A 74 -7.47 9.45 -2.29
C LEU A 74 -6.51 8.66 -3.19
N GLN A 75 -7.03 7.80 -4.07
CA GLN A 75 -6.19 7.00 -4.97
C GLN A 75 -5.38 7.89 -5.92
N THR A 76 -6.03 8.91 -6.48
CA THR A 76 -5.39 9.88 -7.38
C THR A 76 -4.37 10.73 -6.64
N ALA A 77 -4.73 11.26 -5.47
CA ALA A 77 -3.85 12.11 -4.68
C ALA A 77 -2.58 11.37 -4.25
N LEU A 78 -2.70 10.14 -3.73
CA LEU A 78 -1.54 9.34 -3.35
C LEU A 78 -0.68 8.95 -4.56
N ALA A 79 -1.30 8.65 -5.71
CA ALA A 79 -0.55 8.36 -6.93
C ALA A 79 0.26 9.58 -7.41
N GLN A 80 -0.29 10.79 -7.28
CA GLN A 80 0.41 12.04 -7.59
C GLN A 80 1.58 12.28 -6.65
N ILE A 81 1.39 12.11 -5.33
CA ILE A 81 2.47 12.22 -4.34
C ILE A 81 3.60 11.24 -4.66
N VAL A 82 3.28 9.97 -4.92
CA VAL A 82 4.30 8.97 -5.27
C VAL A 82 5.03 9.32 -6.57
N ALA A 83 4.32 9.81 -7.59
CA ALA A 83 4.92 10.20 -8.85
C ALA A 83 5.86 11.39 -8.67
N GLU A 84 5.46 12.41 -7.89
CA GLU A 84 6.25 13.58 -7.57
C GLU A 84 7.53 13.20 -6.80
N GLU A 85 7.39 12.46 -5.70
CA GLU A 85 8.52 12.08 -4.83
C GLU A 85 9.55 11.16 -5.51
N LEU A 86 9.15 10.45 -6.57
CA LEU A 86 10.04 9.58 -7.34
C LEU A 86 10.50 10.20 -8.67
N ASP A 87 10.13 11.45 -8.97
CA ASP A 87 10.40 12.12 -10.25
C ASP A 87 9.91 11.30 -11.48
N LEU A 88 8.73 10.68 -11.36
CA LEU A 88 8.11 9.86 -12.39
C LEU A 88 6.87 10.52 -12.99
N THR A 89 6.48 10.08 -14.18
CA THR A 89 5.14 10.41 -14.69
C THR A 89 4.09 9.61 -13.93
N LEU A 90 2.89 10.19 -13.75
CA LEU A 90 1.76 9.49 -13.12
C LEU A 90 1.43 8.16 -13.81
N ALA A 91 1.67 8.06 -15.13
CA ALA A 91 1.47 6.84 -15.91
C ALA A 91 2.42 5.69 -15.53
N CYS A 92 3.46 5.93 -14.73
CA CYS A 92 4.32 4.87 -14.20
C CYS A 92 3.74 4.24 -12.92
N VAL A 93 2.83 4.92 -12.23
CA VAL A 93 2.34 4.51 -10.90
C VAL A 93 1.04 3.71 -11.02
N ARG A 94 1.01 2.54 -10.39
CA ARG A 94 -0.21 1.81 -10.04
C ARG A 94 -0.43 1.94 -8.54
N MET A 95 -1.41 2.76 -8.15
CA MET A 95 -1.84 2.89 -6.76
C MET A 95 -2.94 1.87 -6.45
N ALA A 96 -2.71 1.00 -5.47
CA ALA A 96 -3.69 0.03 -4.97
C ALA A 96 -4.11 0.37 -3.54
N LEU A 97 -5.42 0.44 -3.32
CA LEU A 97 -6.06 0.84 -2.06
C LEU A 97 -6.85 -0.33 -1.47
N GLY A 98 -6.72 -0.57 -0.18
CA GLY A 98 -7.56 -1.49 0.59
C GLY A 98 -7.56 -2.95 0.12
N ASP A 99 -6.60 -3.36 -0.71
CA ASP A 99 -6.43 -4.76 -1.12
C ASP A 99 -5.75 -5.53 0.01
N THR A 100 -6.52 -6.31 0.76
CA THR A 100 -6.02 -7.01 1.94
C THR A 100 -4.95 -8.06 1.65
N ALA A 101 -4.82 -8.53 0.40
CA ALA A 101 -3.79 -9.50 0.01
C ALA A 101 -2.42 -8.85 -0.25
N SER A 102 -2.38 -7.54 -0.53
CA SER A 102 -1.18 -6.83 -0.98
C SER A 102 -0.86 -5.56 -0.17
N ALA A 103 -1.87 -4.81 0.26
CA ALA A 103 -1.70 -3.54 0.96
C ALA A 103 -1.36 -3.74 2.46
N PRO A 104 -0.71 -2.74 3.10
CA PRO A 104 -0.51 -2.71 4.55
C PRO A 104 -1.84 -2.57 5.29
N ASN A 105 -1.91 -3.04 6.54
CA ASN A 105 -3.03 -2.75 7.40
C ASN A 105 -2.85 -1.37 8.05
N GLN A 106 -3.69 -0.41 7.65
CA GLN A 106 -3.65 0.97 8.15
C GLN A 106 -4.96 1.41 8.82
N GLY A 107 -5.86 0.45 9.07
CA GLY A 107 -7.17 0.73 9.67
C GLY A 107 -8.16 1.39 8.70
N ALA A 108 -9.16 2.06 9.27
CA ALA A 108 -10.29 2.60 8.52
C ALA A 108 -9.99 4.00 7.95
N THR A 109 -10.57 4.31 6.78
CA THR A 109 -10.62 5.67 6.24
C THR A 109 -11.57 6.54 7.04
N ILE A 110 -11.06 7.25 8.05
CA ILE A 110 -11.84 8.13 8.94
C ILE A 110 -11.06 9.40 9.31
N ALA A 111 -11.78 10.38 9.88
CA ALA A 111 -11.21 11.56 10.54
C ALA A 111 -10.26 12.41 9.67
N SER A 112 -10.38 12.35 8.35
CA SER A 112 -9.50 13.02 7.39
C SER A 112 -8.01 12.70 7.59
N ALA A 113 -7.70 11.50 8.11
CA ALA A 113 -6.35 11.11 8.49
C ALA A 113 -5.56 10.39 7.38
N SER A 114 -6.08 10.34 6.15
CA SER A 114 -5.48 9.55 5.06
C SER A 114 -4.27 10.22 4.39
N ILE A 115 -4.14 11.55 4.52
CA ILE A 115 -2.98 12.34 4.10
C ILE A 115 -2.61 13.21 5.31
N GLN A 116 -1.41 13.03 5.86
CA GLN A 116 -0.91 13.72 7.06
C GLN A 116 0.47 14.31 6.81
#